data_AF-A0A439V8G6-F1
#
_entry.id   AF-A0A439V8G6-F1
#
_cell.length_a   1.000
_cell.length_b   1.000
_cell.length_c   1.000
_cell.angle_alpha   90.00
_cell.angle_beta   90.00
_cell.angle_gamma   90.00
#
_symmetry.space_group_name_H-M   'P 1'
#
loop_
_entity.id
_entity.type
_entity.pdbx_description
1 polymer ?
#
loop_
_entity_poly.entity_id
_entity_poly.type
_entity_poly.pdbx_seq_one_letter_code
_entity_poly.pdbx_strand_id
1 'polypeptide(L)'
;MKATATEISARLDERLARSPVRDGFVERQHFADAAAALWLEGELVHLEDLVLHDAHMDIRTPTHELTRAHAVVRTRRRIFSQKPNWALGRDGFLSLTSRGGAMPAAGQKSREGEGTETRAGEADVRDDAEDDLLAEEFAEIDAVLARSSKILS
;
A
#
# COMPACT_ATOMS: atom_id res chain seq x y z
N MET A 1 -0.57 43.60 1.34
CA MET A 1 -1.27 42.68 2.26
C MET A 1 -0.85 41.26 1.92
N LYS A 2 -0.25 40.51 2.85
CA LYS A 2 -0.01 39.07 2.64
C LYS A 2 -1.37 38.36 2.78
N ALA A 3 -1.81 37.66 1.75
CA ALA A 3 -2.99 36.81 1.85
C ALA A 3 -2.76 35.74 2.93
N THR A 4 -3.76 35.48 3.76
CA THR A 4 -3.68 34.43 4.79
C THR A 4 -3.75 33.06 4.11
N ALA A 5 -3.22 32.01 4.75
CA ALA A 5 -3.23 30.66 4.19
C ALA A 5 -4.64 30.20 3.80
N THR A 6 -5.64 30.52 4.63
CA THR A 6 -7.06 30.25 4.37
C THR A 6 -7.57 30.91 3.09
N GLU A 7 -7.20 32.18 2.86
CA GLU A 7 -7.61 32.91 1.66
C GLU A 7 -7.04 32.28 0.38
N ILE A 8 -5.77 31.85 0.44
CA ILE A 8 -5.09 31.22 -0.70
C ILE A 8 -5.74 29.87 -1.01
N SER A 9 -6.00 29.04 0.00
CA SER A 9 -6.65 27.73 -0.18
C SER A 9 -8.07 27.86 -0.74
N ALA A 10 -8.89 28.74 -0.16
CA ALA A 10 -10.26 28.95 -0.64
C ALA A 10 -10.30 29.46 -2.10
N ARG A 11 -9.34 30.32 -2.48
CA ARG A 11 -9.22 30.79 -3.87
C ARG A 11 -8.78 29.67 -4.82
N LEU A 12 -7.88 28.80 -4.40
CA LEU A 12 -7.46 27.65 -5.20
C LEU A 12 -8.63 26.69 -5.41
N ASP A 13 -9.38 26.37 -4.36
CA ASP A 13 -10.54 25.48 -4.41
C ASP A 13 -11.60 26.00 -5.37
N GLU A 14 -11.95 27.28 -5.28
CA GLU A 14 -12.93 27.91 -6.19
C GLU A 14 -12.47 27.87 -7.65
N ARG A 15 -11.17 28.10 -7.90
CA ARG A 15 -10.61 28.05 -9.26
C ARG A 15 -10.61 26.64 -9.83
N LEU A 16 -10.25 25.64 -9.01
CA LEU A 16 -10.25 24.25 -9.42
C LEU A 16 -11.68 23.74 -9.66
N ALA A 17 -12.64 24.12 -8.82
CA ALA A 17 -14.04 23.72 -8.98
C ALA A 17 -14.64 24.12 -10.35
N ARG A 18 -14.17 25.23 -10.94
CA ARG A 18 -14.64 25.73 -12.23
C ARG A 18 -13.76 25.31 -13.42
N SER A 19 -12.69 24.56 -13.18
CA SER A 19 -11.67 24.27 -14.18
C SER A 19 -11.90 22.92 -14.87
N PRO A 20 -11.77 22.83 -16.20
CA PRO A 20 -11.82 21.54 -16.91
C PRO A 20 -10.64 20.63 -16.59
N VAL A 21 -9.56 21.15 -15.97
CA VAL A 21 -8.39 20.36 -15.59
C VAL A 21 -8.39 19.90 -14.13
N ARG A 22 -9.50 20.13 -13.40
CA ARG A 22 -9.64 19.81 -11.98
C ARG A 22 -9.22 18.38 -11.66
N ASP A 23 -9.79 17.42 -12.37
CA ASP A 23 -9.59 16.01 -12.06
C ASP A 23 -8.15 15.60 -12.35
N GLY A 24 -7.58 16.08 -13.47
CA GLY A 24 -6.16 15.86 -13.77
C GLY A 24 -5.21 16.54 -12.76
N PHE A 25 -5.61 17.67 -12.16
CA PHE A 25 -4.85 18.29 -11.08
C PHE A 25 -4.88 17.43 -9.82
N VAL A 26 -6.06 16.93 -9.41
CA VAL A 26 -6.22 16.06 -8.24
C VAL A 26 -5.43 14.76 -8.41
N GLU A 27 -5.51 14.12 -9.58
CA GLU A 27 -4.76 12.90 -9.87
C GLU A 27 -3.25 13.10 -9.74
N ARG A 28 -2.68 14.16 -10.35
CA ARG A 28 -1.25 14.47 -10.20
C ARG A 28 -0.86 14.78 -8.76
N GLN A 29 -1.75 15.40 -7.99
CA GLN A 29 -1.50 15.73 -6.60
C GLN A 29 -1.37 14.46 -5.73
N HIS A 30 -2.07 13.37 -6.04
CA HIS A 30 -1.90 12.10 -5.33
C HIS A 30 -0.48 11.53 -5.46
N PHE A 31 0.10 11.59 -6.65
CA PHE A 31 1.48 11.15 -6.89
C PHE A 31 2.50 12.07 -6.21
N ALA A 32 2.31 13.40 -6.34
CA ALA A 32 3.20 14.37 -5.71
C ALA A 32 3.19 14.27 -4.18
N ASP A 33 2.02 14.07 -3.58
CA ASP A 33 1.89 13.87 -2.13
C ASP A 33 2.53 12.55 -1.67
N ALA A 34 2.37 11.46 -2.42
CA ALA A 34 3.02 10.19 -2.10
C ALA A 34 4.55 10.29 -2.16
N ALA A 35 5.10 10.89 -3.21
CA ALA A 35 6.54 11.11 -3.32
C ALA A 35 7.07 12.00 -2.18
N ALA A 36 6.33 13.04 -1.81
CA ALA A 36 6.70 13.91 -0.69
C ALA A 36 6.63 13.19 0.67
N ALA A 37 5.63 12.32 0.88
CA ALA A 37 5.51 11.52 2.11
C ALA A 37 6.70 10.59 2.28
N LEU A 38 7.10 9.87 1.23
CA LEU A 38 8.27 8.99 1.27
C LEU A 38 9.56 9.78 1.47
N TRP A 39 9.67 10.97 0.86
CA TRP A 39 10.83 11.83 1.07
C TRP A 39 10.99 12.27 2.53
N LEU A 40 9.89 12.58 3.22
CA LEU A 40 9.91 12.87 4.66
C LEU A 40 10.37 11.66 5.50
N GLU A 41 10.12 10.45 5.03
CA GLU A 41 10.59 9.20 5.64
C GLU A 41 12.03 8.84 5.26
N GLY A 42 12.70 9.68 4.45
CA GLY A 42 14.09 9.49 4.00
C GLY A 42 14.24 8.70 2.70
N GLU A 43 13.13 8.39 2.03
CA GLU A 43 13.10 7.56 0.84
C GLU A 43 12.85 8.38 -0.42
N LEU A 44 13.60 8.09 -1.49
CA LEU A 44 13.45 8.77 -2.77
C LEU A 44 12.75 7.86 -3.78
N VAL A 45 11.60 8.33 -4.28
CA VAL A 45 10.83 7.63 -5.31
C VAL A 45 10.69 8.55 -6.52
N HIS A 46 11.05 8.04 -7.70
CA HIS A 46 10.84 8.75 -8.95
C HIS A 46 9.34 8.77 -9.27
N LEU A 47 8.82 9.96 -9.60
CA LEU A 47 7.41 10.13 -9.90
C LEU A 47 7.01 9.33 -11.14
N GLU A 48 7.88 9.25 -12.13
CA GLU A 48 7.68 8.49 -13.36
C GLU A 48 7.51 7.00 -13.08
N ASP A 49 8.39 6.44 -12.23
CA ASP A 49 8.29 5.03 -11.84
C ASP A 49 6.99 4.77 -11.08
N LEU A 50 6.58 5.68 -10.19
CA LEU A 50 5.33 5.55 -9.44
C LEU A 50 4.09 5.60 -10.35
N VAL A 51 4.11 6.47 -11.36
CA VAL A 51 3.03 6.56 -12.35
C VAL A 51 2.99 5.30 -13.22
N LEU A 52 4.14 4.79 -13.66
CA LEU A 52 4.22 3.55 -14.43
C LEU A 52 3.75 2.35 -13.61
N HIS A 53 4.16 2.27 -12.34
CA HIS A 53 3.76 1.20 -11.44
C HIS A 53 2.24 1.19 -11.18
N ASP A 54 1.64 2.36 -10.95
CA ASP A 54 0.19 2.48 -10.79
C ASP A 54 -0.58 2.05 -12.04
N ALA A 55 -0.01 2.25 -13.23
CA ALA A 55 -0.57 1.81 -14.50
C ALA A 55 -0.25 0.35 -14.85
N HIS A 56 0.46 -0.40 -13.98
CA HIS A 56 0.97 -1.75 -14.27
C HIS A 56 1.86 -1.82 -15.53
N MET A 57 2.60 -0.73 -15.79
CA MET A 57 3.54 -0.59 -16.92
C MET A 57 4.98 -0.48 -16.43
N ASP A 58 5.31 -1.24 -15.39
CA ASP A 58 6.67 -1.28 -14.83
C ASP A 58 7.70 -1.67 -15.89
N ILE A 59 8.71 -0.82 -16.07
CA ILE A 59 9.85 -1.08 -16.97
C ILE A 59 11.03 -1.74 -16.23
N ARG A 60 10.97 -1.76 -14.90
CA ARG A 60 11.96 -2.33 -13.98
C ARG A 60 11.24 -3.06 -12.86
N THR A 61 11.94 -3.99 -12.19
CA THR A 61 11.39 -4.65 -11.02
C THR A 61 11.03 -3.62 -9.93
N PRO A 62 9.78 -3.62 -9.41
CA PRO A 62 9.37 -2.67 -8.39
C PRO A 62 10.23 -2.77 -7.13
N THR A 63 10.70 -1.62 -6.63
CA THR A 63 11.40 -1.56 -5.35
C THR A 63 10.39 -1.56 -4.19
N HIS A 64 10.87 -1.87 -2.99
CA HIS A 64 10.05 -1.79 -1.78
C HIS A 64 9.48 -0.37 -1.57
N GLU A 65 10.31 0.65 -1.82
CA GLU A 65 9.93 2.06 -1.68
C GLU A 65 8.89 2.50 -2.71
N LEU A 66 8.99 1.97 -3.94
CA LEU A 66 7.97 2.17 -4.96
C LEU A 66 6.63 1.54 -4.55
N THR A 67 6.68 0.35 -3.97
CA THR A 67 5.49 -0.37 -3.49
C THR A 67 4.83 0.38 -2.33
N ARG A 68 5.62 0.92 -1.39
CA ARG A 68 5.13 1.77 -0.30
C ARG A 68 4.52 3.07 -0.81
N ALA A 69 5.18 3.76 -1.74
CA ALA A 69 4.63 4.97 -2.37
C ALA A 69 3.29 4.68 -3.06
N HIS A 70 3.16 3.54 -3.73
CA HIS A 70 1.90 3.13 -4.35
C HIS A 70 0.79 2.89 -3.32
N ALA A 71 1.12 2.29 -2.17
CA ALA A 71 0.18 2.15 -1.07
C ALA A 71 -0.33 3.53 -0.56
N VAL A 72 0.54 4.55 -0.53
CA VAL A 72 0.13 5.93 -0.19
C VAL A 72 -0.83 6.48 -1.25
N VAL A 73 -0.53 6.34 -2.54
CA VAL A 73 -1.44 6.77 -3.64
C VAL A 73 -2.82 6.12 -3.50
N ARG A 74 -2.88 4.80 -3.29
CA ARG A 74 -4.14 4.06 -3.09
C ARG A 74 -4.89 4.56 -1.86
N THR A 75 -4.18 4.83 -0.78
CA THR A 75 -4.75 5.35 0.46
C THR A 75 -5.37 6.73 0.26
N ARG A 76 -4.68 7.64 -0.45
CA ARG A 76 -5.18 8.98 -0.76
C ARG A 76 -6.42 8.95 -1.64
N ARG A 77 -6.40 8.15 -2.71
CA ARG A 77 -7.57 7.97 -3.59
C ARG A 77 -8.75 7.38 -2.83
N ARG A 78 -8.51 6.42 -1.93
CA ARG A 78 -9.54 5.86 -1.06
C ARG A 78 -10.16 6.91 -0.13
N ILE A 79 -9.34 7.78 0.48
CA ILE A 79 -9.86 8.89 1.30
C ILE A 79 -10.73 9.83 0.44
N PHE A 80 -10.27 10.16 -0.76
CA PHE A 80 -10.97 11.06 -1.68
C PHE A 80 -12.30 10.51 -2.18
N SER A 81 -12.40 9.19 -2.40
CA SER A 81 -13.64 8.55 -2.86
C SER A 81 -14.70 8.33 -1.77
N GLN A 82 -14.38 8.64 -0.51
CA GLN A 82 -15.27 8.40 0.64
C GLN A 82 -16.01 9.67 1.05
N LYS A 83 -17.01 9.52 1.92
CA LYS A 83 -17.75 10.67 2.47
C LYS A 83 -16.79 11.62 3.22
N PRO A 84 -17.03 12.95 3.17
CA PRO A 84 -16.32 13.89 4.02
C PRO A 84 -16.37 13.45 5.49
N ASN A 85 -15.22 13.47 6.18
CA ASN A 85 -14.99 12.99 7.55
C ASN A 85 -14.82 11.48 7.75
N TRP A 86 -15.01 10.62 6.73
CA TRP A 86 -14.82 9.17 6.89
C TRP A 86 -13.44 8.83 7.46
N ALA A 87 -12.38 9.41 6.90
CA ALA A 87 -10.99 9.14 7.31
C ALA A 87 -10.69 9.50 8.77
N LEU A 88 -11.42 10.46 9.34
CA LEU A 88 -11.29 10.90 10.73
C LEU A 88 -12.27 10.19 11.68
N GLY A 89 -13.23 9.44 11.13
CA GLY A 89 -14.13 8.60 11.90
C GLY A 89 -13.43 7.32 12.37
N ARG A 90 -14.02 6.66 13.37
CA ARG A 90 -13.49 5.40 13.95
C ARG A 90 -13.20 4.35 12.87
N ASP A 91 -14.17 4.10 12.00
CA ASP A 91 -14.07 3.04 10.99
C ASP A 91 -13.02 3.37 9.92
N GLY A 92 -12.96 4.62 9.47
CA GLY A 92 -11.93 5.05 8.52
C GLY A 92 -10.54 5.01 9.13
N PHE A 93 -10.38 5.50 10.35
CA PHE A 93 -9.09 5.47 11.06
C PHE A 93 -8.58 4.04 11.28
N LEU A 94 -9.45 3.11 11.71
CA LEU A 94 -9.09 1.70 11.85
C LEU A 94 -8.70 1.09 10.50
N SER A 95 -9.43 1.42 9.45
CA SER A 95 -9.13 0.92 8.11
C SER A 95 -7.83 1.49 7.53
N LEU A 96 -7.44 2.72 7.88
CA LEU A 96 -6.23 3.37 7.38
C LEU A 96 -4.97 2.97 8.17
N THR A 97 -5.13 2.58 9.44
CA THR A 97 -4.01 2.20 10.33
C THR A 97 -3.67 0.71 10.29
N SER A 98 -4.15 -0.02 9.28
CA SER A 98 -3.96 -1.48 9.13
C SER A 98 -4.48 -2.34 10.30
N ARG A 99 -5.28 -1.75 11.20
CA ARG A 99 -5.96 -2.44 12.32
C ARG A 99 -7.36 -2.93 11.95
N GLY A 100 -7.85 -2.58 10.76
CA GLY A 100 -9.19 -2.89 10.24
C GLY A 100 -9.22 -3.91 9.09
N GLY A 101 -8.14 -4.66 8.88
CA GLY A 101 -8.03 -5.66 7.81
C GLY A 101 -7.07 -5.21 6.72
N ALA A 102 -6.12 -6.10 6.40
CA ALA A 102 -5.25 -6.01 5.24
C ALA A 102 -6.07 -5.57 4.02
N MET A 103 -5.59 -4.52 3.34
CA MET A 103 -6.08 -4.24 2.00
C MET A 103 -5.79 -5.49 1.15
N PRO A 104 -6.79 -6.16 0.55
CA PRO A 104 -6.47 -7.12 -0.48
C PRO A 104 -5.89 -6.28 -1.62
N ALA A 105 -4.61 -6.48 -1.90
CA ALA A 105 -4.07 -6.17 -3.21
C ALA A 105 -4.81 -7.07 -4.21
N ALA A 106 -5.99 -6.61 -4.66
CA ALA A 106 -6.70 -7.23 -5.75
C ALA A 106 -5.79 -7.14 -6.98
N GLY A 107 -5.09 -8.25 -7.27
CA GLY A 107 -4.27 -8.38 -8.47
C GLY A 107 -2.86 -8.94 -8.29
N GLN A 108 -2.48 -9.59 -7.19
CA GLN A 108 -1.35 -10.53 -7.21
C GLN A 108 -1.60 -11.64 -6.19
N LYS A 109 -1.70 -12.88 -6.68
CA LYS A 109 -1.63 -14.09 -5.84
C LYS A 109 -0.25 -14.13 -5.18
N SER A 110 -0.08 -13.44 -4.07
CA SER A 110 1.02 -13.68 -3.16
C SER A 110 0.43 -14.41 -1.97
N ARG A 111 0.86 -15.66 -1.81
CA ARG A 111 0.57 -16.51 -0.64
C ARG A 111 0.94 -15.72 0.61
N GLU A 112 -0.05 -15.41 1.44
CA GLU A 112 0.15 -14.87 2.78
C GLU A 112 0.69 -15.99 3.66
N GLY A 113 1.97 -15.87 4.05
CA GLY A 113 2.47 -16.46 5.28
C GLY A 113 2.25 -15.42 6.38
N GLU A 114 1.49 -15.79 7.41
CA GLU A 114 1.27 -14.96 8.60
C GLU A 114 2.58 -14.81 9.39
N GLY A 115 3.28 -13.70 9.17
CA GLY A 115 4.37 -13.26 10.06
C GLY A 115 3.79 -12.59 11.30
N THR A 116 3.70 -13.35 12.39
CA THR A 116 3.32 -12.84 13.72
C THR A 116 4.38 -11.88 14.26
N GLU A 117 3.90 -10.76 14.78
CA GLU A 117 4.54 -9.68 15.54
C GLU A 117 6.00 -9.87 16.00
N THR A 118 6.91 -9.02 15.52
CA THR A 118 8.20 -8.78 16.16
C THR A 118 8.02 -8.11 17.52
N ARG A 119 8.06 -8.90 18.60
CA ARG A 119 8.44 -8.41 19.93
C ARG A 119 9.95 -8.56 20.10
N ALA A 120 10.64 -7.43 20.21
CA ALA A 120 12.00 -7.39 20.71
C ALA A 120 12.01 -7.82 22.18
N GLY A 121 12.71 -8.90 22.48
CA GLY A 121 12.89 -9.45 23.83
C GLY A 121 13.73 -10.73 23.79
N GLU A 122 15.02 -10.55 24.04
CA GLU A 122 16.07 -11.52 24.39
C GLU A 122 15.61 -12.94 24.79
N ALA A 123 16.08 -13.97 24.07
CA ALA A 123 16.84 -15.12 24.58
C ALA A 123 16.81 -16.29 23.58
N ASP A 124 18.02 -16.72 23.23
CA ASP A 124 18.42 -17.94 22.53
C ASP A 124 17.72 -19.21 23.05
N VAL A 125 16.62 -19.62 22.40
CA VAL A 125 16.16 -21.02 22.27
C VAL A 125 15.44 -21.13 20.92
N ARG A 126 16.14 -21.60 19.89
CA ARG A 126 15.51 -22.03 18.63
C ARG A 126 14.77 -23.33 18.94
N ASP A 127 13.44 -23.26 18.98
CA ASP A 127 12.58 -24.39 19.32
C ASP A 127 12.56 -25.38 18.14
N ASP A 128 13.21 -26.54 18.29
CA ASP A 128 13.21 -27.64 17.31
C ASP A 128 11.78 -28.05 16.89
N ALA A 129 10.77 -27.74 17.71
CA ALA A 129 9.37 -28.00 17.41
C ALA A 129 8.81 -27.13 16.27
N GLU A 130 9.31 -25.90 16.06
CA GLU A 130 8.86 -25.03 14.95
C GLU A 130 9.43 -25.51 13.60
N ASP A 131 10.68 -25.99 13.60
CA ASP A 131 11.32 -26.56 12.41
C ASP A 131 10.64 -27.89 12.00
N ASP A 132 10.17 -28.69 12.96
CA ASP A 132 9.39 -29.93 12.71
C ASP A 132 7.99 -29.64 12.13
N LEU A 133 7.28 -28.64 12.65
CA LEU A 133 5.98 -28.23 12.13
C LEU A 133 6.07 -27.73 10.69
N LEU A 134 7.08 -26.90 10.39
CA LEU A 134 7.30 -26.38 9.04
C LEU A 134 7.67 -27.49 8.04
N ALA A 135 8.44 -28.49 8.49
CA ALA A 135 8.77 -29.66 7.68
C ALA A 135 7.52 -30.49 7.33
N GLU A 136 6.57 -30.63 8.27
CA GLU A 136 5.30 -31.32 8.03
C GLU A 136 4.43 -30.58 7.00
N GLU A 137 4.35 -29.25 7.08
CA GLU A 137 3.61 -28.43 6.10
C GLU A 137 4.19 -28.55 4.68
N PHE A 138 5.53 -28.57 4.54
CA PHE A 138 6.16 -28.77 3.24
C PHE A 138 5.91 -30.17 2.67
N ALA A 139 5.92 -31.21 3.51
CA ALA A 139 5.60 -32.57 3.09
C ALA A 139 4.16 -32.70 2.58
N GLU A 140 3.21 -31.98 3.19
CA GLU A 140 1.82 -31.95 2.72
C GLU A 140 1.70 -31.28 1.34
N ILE A 141 2.39 -30.16 1.14
CA ILE A 141 2.43 -29.46 -0.15
C ILE A 141 3.00 -30.37 -1.24
N ASP A 142 4.12 -31.06 -0.97
CA ASP A 142 4.74 -31.99 -1.91
C ASP A 142 3.83 -33.17 -2.24
N ALA A 143 3.08 -33.69 -1.26
CA ALA A 143 2.12 -34.75 -1.49
C ALA A 143 0.95 -34.30 -2.38
N VAL A 144 0.45 -33.08 -2.21
CA VAL A 144 -0.56 -32.48 -3.09
C VAL A 144 0.00 -32.31 -4.51
N LEU A 145 1.22 -31.83 -4.64
CA LEU A 145 1.89 -31.64 -5.94
C LEU A 145 2.07 -32.97 -6.67
N ALA A 146 2.53 -34.02 -5.98
CA ALA A 146 2.70 -35.36 -6.53
C ALA A 146 1.37 -36.00 -6.98
N ARG A 147 0.27 -35.75 -6.25
CA ARG A 147 -1.07 -36.19 -6.69
C ARG A 147 -1.52 -35.43 -7.93
N SER A 148 -1.29 -34.12 -7.98
CA SER A 148 -1.69 -33.29 -9.12
C SER A 148 -0.91 -33.65 -10.39
N SER A 149 0.41 -33.88 -10.29
CA SER A 149 1.24 -34.27 -11.43
C SER A 149 0.86 -35.64 -11.99
N LYS A 150 0.43 -36.57 -11.14
CA LYS A 150 -0.04 -37.90 -11.55
C LYS A 150 -1.41 -37.87 -12.25
N ILE A 151 -2.26 -36.87 -11.94
CA ILE A 151 -3.56 -36.67 -12.61
C ILE A 151 -3.38 -35.92 -13.93
N LEU A 152 -2.37 -35.05 -14.03
CA LEU A 152 -2.05 -34.24 -15.20
C LEU A 152 -1.09 -34.92 -16.20
N SER A 153 -0.62 -36.14 -15.90
CA SER A 153 0.12 -37.02 -16.81
C SER A 153 -0.78 -38.05 -17.46
#